data_AF-A0A9W5LK47-F1
#
_entry.id   AF-A0A9W5LK47-F1
#
_cell.length_a   1.000
_cell.length_b   1.000
_cell.length_c   1.000
_cell.angle_alpha   90.00
_cell.angle_beta   90.00
_cell.angle_gamma   90.00
#
_symmetry.space_group_name_H-M   'P 1'
#
loop_
_entity.id
_entity.type
_entity.pdbx_description
1 polymer ?
#
loop_
_entity_poly.entity_id
_entity_poly.type
_entity_poly.pdbx_seq_one_letter_code
_entity_poly.pdbx_strand_id
1 'polypeptide(L)'
;MKLQTAQLLTILSEYQFFDWEHHENNKHRIMIGFPENMLIIKDFNQSFGFDSVENPYSNIKISKKQWVHMEDLFFQWISPYLSTFRLTIVTPFLSNDWEGECHLDDIMDDEFADAYKAYKAFLIGNGLYGLTPTLIENCRGYQIDHIGDFSILGKMAARNYHYLFFADGDKVFMFTDSLTFQMYCKDGEVLHNEKRKIEQLLNPDFLL
;
A
#
# COMPACT_ATOMS: atom_id res chain seq x y z
N MET A 1 -10.57 3.15 12.11
CA MET A 1 -10.66 4.16 13.20
C MET A 1 -9.46 5.11 13.13
N LYS A 2 -9.67 6.43 13.12
CA LYS A 2 -8.56 7.40 13.10
C LYS A 2 -7.77 7.41 14.41
N LEU A 3 -6.45 7.57 14.35
CA LEU A 3 -5.56 7.54 15.49
C LEU A 3 -4.83 8.86 15.66
N GLN A 4 -4.82 9.36 16.90
CA GLN A 4 -4.04 10.54 17.23
C GLN A 4 -2.53 10.21 17.19
N THR A 5 -1.69 11.20 16.88
CA THR A 5 -0.24 11.02 16.75
C THR A 5 0.39 10.38 18.00
N ALA A 6 -0.01 10.79 19.21
CA ALA A 6 0.51 10.18 20.45
C ALA A 6 0.12 8.69 20.60
N GLN A 7 -1.10 8.34 20.20
CA GLN A 7 -1.57 6.94 20.20
C GLN A 7 -0.81 6.12 19.15
N LEU A 8 -0.63 6.68 17.96
CA LEU A 8 0.16 6.08 16.89
C LEU A 8 1.58 5.80 17.36
N LEU A 9 2.28 6.80 17.91
CA LEU A 9 3.66 6.63 18.41
C LEU A 9 3.77 5.53 19.49
N THR A 10 2.75 5.40 20.34
CA THR A 10 2.70 4.33 21.33
C THR A 10 2.62 2.96 20.65
N ILE A 11 1.75 2.80 19.66
CA ILE A 11 1.63 1.54 18.89
C ILE A 11 2.92 1.24 18.12
N LEU A 12 3.50 2.25 17.46
CA LEU A 12 4.72 2.10 16.66
C LEU A 12 5.95 1.73 17.50
N SER A 13 5.93 2.04 18.79
CA SER A 13 7.03 1.68 19.71
C SER A 13 7.24 0.15 19.85
N GLU A 14 6.26 -0.66 19.46
CA GLU A 14 6.37 -2.13 19.43
C GLU A 14 7.08 -2.65 18.16
N TYR A 15 7.30 -1.79 17.16
CA TYR A 15 7.86 -2.15 15.84
C TYR A 15 9.33 -1.74 15.68
N GLN A 16 10.11 -1.74 16.76
CA GLN A 16 11.53 -1.35 16.75
C GLN A 16 12.42 -2.24 15.85
N PHE A 17 11.90 -3.39 15.40
CA PHE A 17 12.60 -4.26 14.46
C PHE A 17 12.64 -3.70 13.03
N PHE A 18 11.80 -2.72 12.71
CA PHE A 18 11.68 -2.14 11.38
C PHE A 18 12.38 -0.77 11.33
N ASP A 19 13.35 -0.65 10.43
CA ASP A 19 14.05 0.60 10.12
C ASP A 19 13.37 1.30 8.93
N TRP A 20 12.83 2.48 9.20
CA TRP A 20 12.06 3.28 8.25
C TRP A 20 12.97 4.14 7.37
N GLU A 21 14.16 4.49 7.88
CA GLU A 21 15.10 5.38 7.18
C GLU A 21 16.03 4.57 6.28
N HIS A 22 16.44 3.39 6.76
CA HIS A 22 17.40 2.53 6.08
C HIS A 22 16.78 1.16 5.83
N HIS A 23 15.88 1.09 4.85
CA HIS A 23 15.14 -0.13 4.55
C HIS A 23 16.04 -1.35 4.25
N GLU A 24 17.27 -1.12 3.79
CA GLU A 24 18.31 -2.14 3.57
C GLU A 24 18.73 -2.88 4.85
N ASN A 25 18.55 -2.28 6.02
CA ASN A 25 18.86 -2.89 7.31
C ASN A 25 17.83 -3.96 7.71
N ASN A 26 16.66 -4.00 7.07
CA ASN A 26 15.58 -4.92 7.41
C ASN A 26 15.84 -6.31 6.81
N LYS A 27 16.26 -7.25 7.67
CA LYS A 27 16.75 -8.58 7.26
C LYS A 27 15.66 -9.55 6.83
N HIS A 28 14.48 -9.49 7.45
CA HIS A 28 13.43 -10.49 7.28
C HIS A 28 12.37 -9.99 6.31
N ARG A 29 12.74 -9.91 5.02
CA ARG A 29 11.91 -9.35 3.95
C ARG A 29 11.23 -10.43 3.11
N ILE A 30 9.99 -10.17 2.71
CA ILE A 30 9.25 -10.88 1.66
C ILE A 30 8.81 -9.83 0.64
N MET A 31 8.99 -10.11 -0.64
CA MET A 31 8.37 -9.34 -1.71
C MET A 31 7.63 -10.32 -2.61
N ILE A 32 6.37 -10.03 -2.91
CA ILE A 32 5.55 -10.84 -3.82
C ILE A 32 4.93 -9.96 -4.88
N GLY A 33 4.96 -10.48 -6.11
CA GLY A 33 4.28 -9.89 -7.25
C GLY A 33 3.08 -10.74 -7.66
N PHE A 34 2.34 -10.19 -8.61
CA PHE A 34 1.29 -10.93 -9.30
C PHE A 34 1.86 -12.18 -10.00
N PRO A 35 1.18 -13.34 -9.95
CA PRO A 35 1.60 -14.53 -10.68
C PRO A 35 1.70 -14.26 -12.18
N GLU A 36 2.75 -14.72 -12.85
CA GLU A 36 2.99 -14.50 -14.29
C GLU A 36 1.78 -14.88 -15.16
N ASN A 37 1.08 -15.95 -14.81
CA ASN A 37 -0.10 -16.41 -15.55
C ASN A 37 -1.33 -15.50 -15.41
N MET A 38 -1.33 -14.56 -14.46
CA MET A 38 -2.37 -13.56 -14.27
C MET A 38 -1.96 -12.17 -14.80
N LEU A 39 -0.70 -12.00 -15.21
CA LEU A 39 -0.23 -10.75 -15.80
C LEU A 39 -0.76 -10.59 -17.23
N ILE A 40 -1.36 -9.45 -17.49
CA ILE A 40 -1.80 -9.05 -18.85
C ILE A 40 -0.61 -8.54 -19.66
N ILE A 41 0.40 -8.03 -18.97
CA ILE A 41 1.61 -7.45 -19.53
C ILE A 41 2.79 -8.31 -19.14
N LYS A 42 3.46 -8.87 -20.15
CA LYS A 42 4.65 -9.68 -19.94
C LYS A 42 5.74 -8.84 -19.26
N ASP A 43 6.46 -9.46 -18.32
CA ASP A 43 7.58 -8.85 -17.61
C ASP A 43 7.19 -7.60 -16.79
N PHE A 44 5.90 -7.44 -16.44
CA PHE A 44 5.38 -6.28 -15.71
C PHE A 44 6.11 -6.03 -14.38
N ASN A 45 6.48 -7.06 -13.63
CA ASN A 45 7.22 -6.92 -12.37
C ASN A 45 8.67 -6.37 -12.59
N GLN A 46 9.13 -6.28 -13.84
CA GLN A 46 10.39 -5.63 -14.24
C GLN A 46 10.16 -4.23 -14.86
N SER A 47 8.92 -3.75 -14.89
CA SER A 47 8.58 -2.39 -15.35
C SER A 47 8.98 -1.34 -14.31
N PHE A 48 8.89 -0.06 -14.71
CA PHE A 48 8.99 1.08 -13.78
C PHE A 48 7.65 1.33 -13.06
N GLY A 49 6.80 0.32 -12.93
CA GLY A 49 5.52 0.41 -12.23
C GLY A 49 4.61 1.49 -12.82
N PHE A 50 4.07 2.34 -11.96
CA PHE A 50 3.18 3.43 -12.34
C PHE A 50 3.83 4.44 -13.29
N ASP A 51 5.15 4.66 -13.20
CA ASP A 51 5.89 5.58 -14.09
C ASP A 51 5.91 5.09 -15.55
N SER A 52 5.54 3.83 -15.80
CA SER A 52 5.33 3.29 -17.15
C SER A 52 3.98 3.64 -17.75
N VAL A 53 3.02 4.16 -16.98
CA VAL A 53 1.68 4.51 -17.45
C VAL A 53 1.73 5.74 -18.34
N GLU A 54 1.26 5.60 -19.58
CA GLU A 54 1.28 6.63 -20.61
C GLU A 54 2.66 7.23 -20.91
N ASN A 55 3.73 6.61 -20.42
CA ASN A 55 5.10 7.06 -20.65
C ASN A 55 5.61 6.53 -22.02
N PRO A 56 5.80 7.40 -23.03
CA PRO A 56 6.23 6.96 -24.36
C PRO A 56 7.68 6.45 -24.37
N TYR A 57 8.46 6.74 -23.33
CA TYR A 57 9.85 6.34 -23.17
C TYR A 57 10.04 5.07 -22.35
N SER A 58 8.98 4.52 -21.77
CA SER A 58 9.04 3.24 -21.07
C SER A 58 9.18 2.07 -22.06
N ASN A 59 10.02 1.10 -21.72
CA ASN A 59 10.15 -0.15 -22.47
C ASN A 59 8.85 -0.96 -22.46
N ILE A 60 8.10 -0.88 -21.36
CA ILE A 60 6.80 -1.51 -21.19
C ILE A 60 5.75 -0.39 -21.25
N LYS A 61 4.90 -0.42 -22.28
CA LYS A 61 3.85 0.58 -22.46
C LYS A 61 2.57 0.12 -21.80
N ILE A 62 2.08 0.91 -20.86
CA ILE A 62 0.87 0.62 -20.09
C ILE A 62 -0.10 1.78 -20.29
N SER A 63 -1.33 1.50 -20.75
CA SER A 63 -2.39 2.51 -20.75
C SER A 63 -3.02 2.62 -19.36
N LYS A 64 -3.64 3.75 -19.05
CA LYS A 64 -4.39 3.95 -17.81
C LYS A 64 -5.47 2.88 -17.60
N LYS A 65 -6.25 2.53 -18.63
CA LYS A 65 -7.20 1.42 -18.58
C LYS A 65 -6.55 0.07 -18.24
N GLN A 66 -5.37 -0.23 -18.79
CA GLN A 66 -4.64 -1.46 -18.43
C GLN A 66 -4.18 -1.40 -16.97
N TRP A 67 -3.69 -0.26 -16.52
CA TRP A 67 -3.28 -0.02 -15.14
C TRP A 67 -4.42 -0.26 -14.15
N VAL A 68 -5.57 0.42 -14.35
CA VAL A 68 -6.75 0.26 -13.49
C VAL A 68 -7.19 -1.20 -13.42
N HIS A 69 -7.17 -1.89 -14.56
CA HIS A 69 -7.54 -3.31 -14.58
C HIS A 69 -6.55 -4.18 -13.78
N MET A 70 -5.24 -3.93 -13.89
CA MET A 70 -4.22 -4.64 -13.12
C MET A 70 -4.32 -4.33 -11.61
N GLU A 71 -4.60 -3.08 -11.23
CA GLU A 71 -4.87 -2.72 -9.83
C GLU A 71 -6.04 -3.52 -9.26
N ASP A 72 -7.16 -3.58 -9.97
CA ASP A 72 -8.34 -4.31 -9.53
C ASP A 72 -8.04 -5.80 -9.34
N LEU A 73 -7.34 -6.41 -10.30
CA LEU A 73 -6.90 -7.80 -10.21
C LEU A 73 -5.94 -8.01 -9.03
N PHE A 74 -4.98 -7.11 -8.84
CA PHE A 74 -4.02 -7.14 -7.74
C PHE A 74 -4.70 -7.15 -6.37
N PHE A 75 -5.58 -6.18 -6.13
CA PHE A 75 -6.26 -6.07 -4.83
C PHE A 75 -7.30 -7.17 -4.61
N GLN A 76 -7.91 -7.71 -5.68
CA GLN A 76 -8.77 -8.88 -5.57
C GLN A 76 -7.98 -10.13 -5.17
N TRP A 77 -6.83 -10.36 -5.79
CA TRP A 77 -5.98 -11.51 -5.54
C TRP A 77 -5.39 -11.53 -4.14
N ILE A 78 -4.87 -10.39 -3.65
CA ILE A 78 -4.20 -10.35 -2.34
C ILE A 78 -5.16 -10.27 -1.15
N SER A 79 -6.42 -9.86 -1.39
CA SER A 79 -7.45 -9.70 -0.37
C SER A 79 -7.63 -10.90 0.58
N PRO A 80 -7.63 -12.17 0.13
CA PRO A 80 -7.70 -13.33 1.03
C PRO A 80 -6.56 -13.35 2.05
N TYR A 81 -5.35 -12.95 1.67
CA TYR A 81 -4.22 -12.88 2.61
C TYR A 81 -4.36 -11.71 3.58
N LEU A 82 -4.71 -10.52 3.10
CA LEU A 82 -4.93 -9.35 3.96
C LEU A 82 -6.06 -9.56 4.97
N SER A 83 -7.08 -10.36 4.62
CA SER A 83 -8.20 -10.71 5.51
C SER A 83 -7.78 -11.50 6.75
N THR A 84 -6.54 -12.00 6.76
CA THR A 84 -6.00 -12.78 7.87
C THR A 84 -5.33 -11.94 8.96
N PHE A 85 -5.12 -10.64 8.72
CA PHE A 85 -4.57 -9.72 9.72
C PHE A 85 -5.66 -9.33 10.73
N ARG A 86 -5.31 -9.32 12.02
CA ARG A 86 -6.29 -9.05 13.09
C ARG A 86 -6.36 -7.57 13.41
N LEU A 87 -5.21 -6.92 13.44
CA LEU A 87 -5.09 -5.49 13.65
C LEU A 87 -4.10 -4.94 12.62
N THR A 88 -4.54 -3.95 11.84
CA THR A 88 -3.65 -3.22 10.94
C THR A 88 -3.81 -1.72 11.14
N ILE A 89 -2.68 -1.04 11.39
CA ILE A 89 -2.60 0.42 11.41
C ILE A 89 -1.86 0.88 10.18
N VAL A 90 -2.36 1.89 9.49
CA VAL A 90 -1.71 2.54 8.35
C VAL A 90 -1.37 3.99 8.67
N THR A 91 -0.22 4.43 8.20
CA THR A 91 0.22 5.83 8.24
C THR A 91 0.93 6.17 6.93
N PRO A 92 0.78 7.40 6.40
CA PRO A 92 1.71 7.94 5.42
C PRO A 92 3.14 7.92 5.95
N PHE A 93 4.10 7.92 5.03
CA PHE A 93 5.51 8.20 5.37
C PHE A 93 5.63 9.55 6.08
N LEU A 94 6.63 9.73 6.93
CA LEU A 94 6.80 10.96 7.72
C LEU A 94 6.95 12.22 6.86
N SER A 95 7.47 12.07 5.65
CA SER A 95 7.63 13.15 4.67
C SER A 95 6.35 13.55 3.93
N ASN A 96 5.27 12.77 4.07
CA ASN A 96 4.08 12.87 3.23
C ASN A 96 2.81 13.03 4.09
N ASP A 97 1.87 13.86 3.65
CA ASP A 97 0.52 13.90 4.21
C ASP A 97 -0.42 12.95 3.46
N TRP A 98 -1.66 12.82 3.92
CA TRP A 98 -2.62 11.87 3.32
C TRP A 98 -2.93 12.18 1.84
N GLU A 99 -2.96 13.45 1.44
CA GLU A 99 -3.20 13.82 0.03
C GLU A 99 -1.99 13.62 -0.89
N GLY A 100 -0.82 13.23 -0.38
CA GLY A 100 0.37 13.09 -1.21
C GLY A 100 0.76 14.42 -1.89
N GLU A 101 1.29 14.35 -3.11
CA GLU A 101 1.81 15.51 -3.85
C GLU A 101 0.78 16.19 -4.76
N CYS A 102 -0.42 15.61 -4.94
CA CYS A 102 -1.41 16.09 -5.89
C CYS A 102 -2.71 16.50 -5.18
N HIS A 103 -3.25 17.67 -5.52
CA HIS A 103 -4.59 18.03 -5.06
C HIS A 103 -5.63 17.16 -5.76
N LEU A 104 -6.45 16.48 -4.96
CA LEU A 104 -7.47 15.55 -5.47
C LEU A 104 -8.52 16.24 -6.37
N ASP A 105 -8.65 17.57 -6.26
CA ASP A 105 -9.57 18.37 -7.09
C ASP A 105 -9.04 18.59 -8.52
N ASP A 106 -7.75 18.37 -8.78
CA ASP A 106 -7.14 18.56 -10.10
C ASP A 106 -7.31 17.35 -11.04
N ILE A 107 -7.82 16.22 -10.53
CA ILE A 107 -7.81 14.91 -11.22
C ILE A 107 -9.23 14.45 -11.63
N MET A 108 -10.18 15.38 -11.73
CA MET A 108 -11.61 15.05 -11.86
C MET A 108 -12.04 14.45 -13.21
N ASP A 109 -11.23 14.61 -14.27
CA ASP A 109 -11.54 14.19 -15.64
C ASP A 109 -10.61 13.07 -16.20
N ASP A 110 -9.87 12.37 -15.34
CA ASP A 110 -8.97 11.28 -15.73
C ASP A 110 -9.62 9.88 -15.57
N GLU A 111 -9.12 8.84 -16.25
CA GLU A 111 -9.54 7.43 -16.06
C GLU A 111 -9.30 6.95 -14.61
N PHE A 112 -8.53 7.71 -13.83
CA PHE A 112 -8.28 7.49 -12.42
C PHE A 112 -9.26 8.20 -11.47
N ALA A 113 -10.12 9.08 -11.98
CA ALA A 113 -10.95 9.97 -11.18
C ALA A 113 -11.83 9.22 -10.17
N ASP A 114 -12.37 8.06 -10.52
CA ASP A 114 -13.23 7.28 -9.62
C ASP A 114 -12.46 6.77 -8.40
N ALA A 115 -11.22 6.30 -8.59
CA ALA A 115 -10.37 5.87 -7.48
C ALA A 115 -9.96 7.05 -6.59
N TYR A 116 -9.64 8.22 -7.18
CA TYR A 116 -9.34 9.43 -6.41
C TYR A 116 -10.55 9.97 -5.65
N LYS A 117 -11.76 9.93 -6.24
CA LYS A 117 -13.01 10.30 -5.57
C LYS A 117 -13.31 9.36 -4.40
N ALA A 118 -13.15 8.05 -4.61
CA ALA A 118 -13.31 7.06 -3.54
C ALA A 118 -12.30 7.29 -2.40
N TYR A 119 -11.05 7.60 -2.75
CA TYR A 119 -10.02 7.92 -1.78
C TYR A 119 -10.31 9.21 -1.00
N LYS A 120 -10.69 10.29 -1.68
CA LYS A 120 -11.10 11.55 -1.03
C LYS A 120 -12.27 11.34 -0.07
N ALA A 121 -13.28 10.59 -0.51
CA ALA A 121 -14.44 10.25 0.32
C ALA A 121 -14.03 9.42 1.54
N PHE A 122 -13.09 8.47 1.37
CA PHE A 122 -12.52 7.69 2.47
C PHE A 122 -11.81 8.60 3.48
N LEU A 123 -10.95 9.52 3.03
CA LEU A 123 -10.24 10.41 3.94
C LEU A 123 -11.18 11.34 4.71
N ILE A 124 -12.15 11.95 4.03
CA ILE A 124 -13.16 12.82 4.65
C ILE A 124 -14.00 12.03 5.65
N GLY A 125 -14.53 10.87 5.22
CA GLY A 125 -15.40 10.02 6.04
C GLY A 125 -14.72 9.49 7.30
N ASN A 126 -13.40 9.29 7.25
CA ASN A 126 -12.61 8.85 8.40
C ASN A 126 -11.94 10.02 9.16
N GLY A 127 -12.17 11.27 8.74
CA GLY A 127 -11.58 12.45 9.38
C GLY A 127 -10.05 12.49 9.33
N LEU A 128 -9.48 11.92 8.26
CA LEU A 128 -8.06 11.95 7.90
C LEU A 128 -7.73 13.12 6.96
N TYR A 129 -8.77 13.82 6.48
CA TYR A 129 -8.66 15.00 5.66
C TYR A 129 -9.49 16.15 6.24
N GLY A 130 -8.86 17.32 6.38
CA GLY A 130 -9.52 18.54 6.83
C GLY A 130 -9.84 19.45 5.65
N LEU A 131 -11.11 19.85 5.51
CA LEU A 131 -11.53 20.86 4.52
C LEU A 131 -11.07 22.30 4.87
N THR A 132 -10.45 22.47 6.03
CA THR A 132 -9.97 23.78 6.52
C THR A 132 -8.50 23.67 6.88
N PRO A 133 -7.66 24.66 6.56
CA PRO A 133 -6.29 24.72 7.04
C PRO A 133 -6.30 24.70 8.56
N THR A 134 -5.81 23.61 9.16
CA THR A 134 -5.65 23.51 10.60
C THR A 134 -4.18 23.36 10.92
N LEU A 135 -3.70 24.14 11.88
CA LEU A 135 -2.30 24.12 12.37
C LEU A 135 -1.91 22.79 13.04
N ILE A 136 -2.85 21.85 13.15
CA ILE A 136 -2.75 20.70 14.02
C ILE A 136 -3.26 19.47 13.27
N GLU A 137 -2.40 18.85 12.46
CA GLU A 137 -2.63 17.48 12.03
C GLU A 137 -2.32 16.51 13.17
N ASN A 138 -3.25 16.42 14.12
CA ASN A 138 -3.14 15.50 15.26
C ASN A 138 -3.35 14.04 14.85
N CYS A 139 -3.64 13.73 13.59
CA CYS A 139 -4.07 12.41 13.13
C CYS A 139 -3.24 11.92 11.96
N ARG A 140 -2.19 11.14 12.24
CA ARG A 140 -1.36 10.49 11.21
C ARG A 140 -1.65 9.00 11.01
N GLY A 141 -2.44 8.39 11.89
CA GLY A 141 -2.71 6.96 11.83
C GLY A 141 -4.17 6.66 11.51
N TYR A 142 -4.40 5.53 10.86
CA TYR A 142 -5.72 4.94 10.68
C TYR A 142 -5.66 3.45 10.97
N GLN A 143 -6.56 2.95 11.80
CA GLN A 143 -6.80 1.52 11.96
C GLN A 143 -7.71 1.05 10.83
N ILE A 144 -7.27 0.06 10.06
CA ILE A 144 -8.06 -0.61 9.04
C ILE A 144 -9.13 -1.44 9.74
N ASP A 145 -10.40 -1.14 9.47
CA ASP A 145 -11.54 -1.88 10.04
C ASP A 145 -12.26 -2.73 8.98
N HIS A 146 -12.08 -2.40 7.69
CA HIS A 146 -12.70 -3.11 6.57
C HIS A 146 -11.66 -3.51 5.52
N ILE A 147 -11.84 -4.72 4.96
CA ILE A 147 -10.96 -5.24 3.90
C ILE A 147 -10.90 -4.31 2.67
N GLY A 148 -11.97 -3.56 2.40
CA GLY A 148 -12.03 -2.58 1.31
C GLY A 148 -11.07 -1.40 1.49
N ASP A 149 -10.72 -1.05 2.73
CA ASP A 149 -9.81 0.07 3.03
C ASP A 149 -8.41 -0.20 2.45
N PHE A 150 -7.98 -1.46 2.44
CA PHE A 150 -6.72 -1.86 1.81
C PHE A 150 -6.71 -1.58 0.31
N SER A 151 -7.82 -1.81 -0.38
CA SER A 151 -7.90 -1.53 -1.82
C SER A 151 -7.87 -0.04 -2.09
N ILE A 152 -8.59 0.76 -1.29
CA ILE A 152 -8.63 2.21 -1.43
C ILE A 152 -7.23 2.81 -1.24
N LEU A 153 -6.57 2.48 -0.13
CA LEU A 153 -5.23 3.00 0.19
C LEU A 153 -4.14 2.38 -0.69
N GLY A 154 -4.25 1.09 -0.97
CA GLY A 154 -3.31 0.37 -1.82
C GLY A 154 -3.28 0.89 -3.25
N LYS A 155 -4.43 1.26 -3.83
CA LYS A 155 -4.48 1.90 -5.16
C LYS A 155 -3.74 3.22 -5.19
N MET A 156 -3.79 4.00 -4.10
CA MET A 156 -3.00 5.23 -4.01
C MET A 156 -1.50 4.91 -3.86
N ALA A 157 -1.14 3.88 -3.09
CA ALA A 157 0.26 3.44 -2.99
C ALA A 157 0.84 2.93 -4.30
N ALA A 158 0.04 2.22 -5.08
CA ALA A 158 0.39 1.83 -6.43
C ALA A 158 0.58 3.04 -7.38
N ARG A 159 0.22 4.25 -6.95
CA ARG A 159 0.35 5.51 -7.71
C ARG A 159 1.25 6.51 -7.00
N ASN A 160 2.30 6.02 -6.34
CA ASN A 160 3.34 6.79 -5.65
C ASN A 160 2.93 7.46 -4.32
N TYR A 161 1.81 7.09 -3.70
CA TYR A 161 1.52 7.53 -2.33
C TYR A 161 2.16 6.58 -1.31
N HIS A 162 3.20 7.02 -0.63
CA HIS A 162 3.93 6.14 0.28
C HIS A 162 3.19 5.93 1.62
N TYR A 163 2.71 4.70 1.84
CA TYR A 163 2.10 4.25 3.08
C TYR A 163 2.86 3.09 3.73
N LEU A 164 2.83 3.06 5.06
CA LEU A 164 3.29 1.93 5.87
C LEU A 164 2.13 1.33 6.64
N PHE A 165 2.02 0.01 6.58
CA PHE A 165 1.00 -0.78 7.26
C PHE A 165 1.66 -1.63 8.35
N PHE A 166 1.24 -1.43 9.60
CA PHE A 166 1.71 -2.11 10.80
C PHE A 166 0.67 -3.14 11.20
N ALA A 167 1.02 -4.43 11.08
CA ALA A 167 0.10 -5.52 11.30
C ALA A 167 0.54 -6.39 12.48
N ASP A 168 -0.44 -6.71 13.34
CA ASP A 168 -0.38 -7.74 14.39
C ASP A 168 0.79 -7.63 15.40
N GLY A 169 1.56 -6.54 15.39
CA GLY A 169 2.71 -6.33 16.28
C GLY A 169 4.01 -6.98 15.82
N ASP A 170 4.02 -7.65 14.67
CA ASP A 170 5.14 -8.47 14.20
C ASP A 170 5.47 -8.29 12.71
N LYS A 171 4.69 -7.47 12.00
CA LYS A 171 4.82 -7.24 10.56
C LYS A 171 4.66 -5.77 10.21
N VAL A 172 5.49 -5.31 9.28
CA VAL A 172 5.30 -4.04 8.58
C VAL A 172 5.26 -4.32 7.09
N PHE A 173 4.31 -3.76 6.35
CA PHE A 173 4.23 -3.96 4.91
C PHE A 173 3.86 -2.68 4.16
N MET A 174 4.06 -2.72 2.85
CA MET A 174 3.75 -1.65 1.90
C MET A 174 3.33 -2.25 0.57
N PHE A 175 2.52 -1.49 -0.17
CA PHE A 175 2.30 -1.72 -1.60
C PHE A 175 3.23 -0.80 -2.39
N THR A 176 3.78 -1.30 -3.49
CA THR A 176 4.67 -0.50 -4.35
C THR A 176 3.94 -0.02 -5.59
N ASP A 177 4.53 0.99 -6.23
CA ASP A 177 4.18 1.47 -7.57
C ASP A 177 4.28 0.42 -8.67
N SER A 178 4.97 -0.70 -8.45
CA SER A 178 4.95 -1.88 -9.35
C SER A 178 3.89 -2.94 -9.03
N LEU A 179 2.82 -2.59 -8.30
CA LEU A 179 1.79 -3.54 -7.82
C LEU A 179 2.40 -4.78 -7.16
N THR A 180 3.34 -4.53 -6.24
CA THR A 180 3.93 -5.59 -5.41
C THR A 180 3.57 -5.38 -3.96
N PHE A 181 3.58 -6.46 -3.20
CA PHE A 181 3.43 -6.43 -1.75
C PHE A 181 4.77 -6.77 -1.11
N GLN A 182 5.27 -5.83 -0.32
CA GLN A 182 6.53 -5.96 0.39
C GLN A 182 6.29 -5.95 1.90
N MET A 183 6.73 -7.00 2.57
CA MET A 183 6.59 -7.20 4.01
C MET A 183 7.94 -7.38 4.68
N TYR A 184 8.06 -6.82 5.87
CA TYR A 184 9.15 -7.00 6.82
C TYR A 184 8.60 -7.66 8.08
N CYS A 185 9.22 -8.76 8.49
CA CYS A 185 8.83 -9.52 9.66
C CYS A 185 9.77 -9.23 10.84
N LYS A 186 9.25 -9.37 12.05
CA LYS A 186 10.03 -9.20 13.28
C LYS A 186 11.26 -10.12 13.36
N ASP A 187 11.10 -11.36 12.94
CA ASP A 187 12.13 -12.39 12.99
C ASP A 187 11.94 -13.46 11.90
N GLY A 188 12.86 -14.42 11.86
CA GLY A 188 12.84 -15.52 10.89
C GLY A 188 11.69 -16.52 11.08
N GLU A 189 11.12 -16.64 12.27
CA GLU A 189 9.99 -17.54 12.53
C GLU A 189 8.71 -16.94 11.94
N VAL A 190 8.46 -15.66 12.18
CA VAL A 190 7.36 -14.90 11.57
C VAL A 190 7.48 -14.95 10.05
N LEU A 191 8.69 -14.70 9.51
CA LEU A 191 8.96 -14.78 8.07
C LEU A 191 8.57 -16.13 7.47
N HIS A 192 9.00 -17.22 8.10
CA HIS A 192 8.72 -18.58 7.60
C HIS A 192 7.21 -18.88 7.62
N ASN A 193 6.53 -18.50 8.69
CA ASN A 193 5.10 -18.71 8.84
C ASN A 193 4.30 -17.92 7.80
N GLU A 194 4.66 -16.66 7.56
CA GLU A 194 4.00 -15.81 6.57
C GLU A 194 4.25 -16.29 5.15
N LYS A 195 5.48 -16.69 4.79
CA LYS A 195 5.77 -17.29 3.47
C LYS A 195 4.87 -18.49 3.17
N ARG A 196 4.76 -19.42 4.12
CA ARG A 196 3.90 -20.60 3.96
C ARG A 196 2.42 -20.23 3.80
N LYS A 197 1.95 -19.24 4.55
CA LYS A 197 0.56 -18.76 4.49
C LYS A 197 0.25 -18.08 3.16
N ILE A 198 1.17 -17.25 2.69
CA ILE A 198 1.13 -16.59 1.40
C ILE A 198 1.09 -17.64 0.27
N GLU A 199 1.96 -18.64 0.29
CA GLU A 199 1.96 -19.74 -0.70
C GLU A 199 0.61 -20.45 -0.75
N GLN A 200 0.07 -20.82 0.42
CA GLN A 200 -1.20 -21.53 0.52
C GLN A 200 -2.40 -20.74 0.00
N LEU A 201 -2.40 -19.42 0.16
CA LEU A 201 -3.55 -18.56 -0.16
C LEU A 201 -3.46 -17.96 -1.56
N LEU A 202 -2.25 -17.64 -2.02
CA LEU A 202 -2.04 -16.76 -3.18
C LEU A 202 -1.33 -17.43 -4.35
N ASN A 203 -0.51 -18.46 -4.10
CA ASN A 203 0.45 -19.00 -5.08
C ASN A 203 1.22 -17.88 -5.82
N PRO A 204 1.97 -17.01 -5.12
CA PRO A 204 2.58 -15.84 -5.72
C PRO A 204 3.85 -16.16 -6.51
N ASP A 205 4.35 -15.16 -7.22
CA ASP A 205 5.77 -15.08 -7.57
C ASP A 205 6.54 -14.36 -6.47
N PHE A 206 7.48 -15.07 -5.83
CA PHE A 206 8.39 -14.46 -4.86
C PHE A 206 9.49 -13.70 -5.58
N LEU A 207 9.62 -12.43 -5.23
CA LEU A 207 10.62 -11.52 -5.76
C LEU A 207 11.80 -11.44 -4.77
N LEU A 208 13.02 -11.30 -5.31
CA LEU A 208 14.27 -11.22 -4.55
C LEU A 208 14.47 -9.83 -3.89
#